data_AF-A0A2U3LNR7-F1
#
_entry.id   AF-A0A2U3LNR7-F1
#
_cell.length_a   1.000
_cell.length_b   1.000
_cell.length_c   1.000
_cell.angle_alpha   90.00
_cell.angle_beta   90.00
_cell.angle_gamma   90.00
#
_symmetry.space_group_name_H-M   'P 1'
#
loop_
_entity.id
_entity.type
_entity.pdbx_description
1 polymer ?
#
loop_
_entity_poly.entity_id
_entity_poly.type
_entity_poly.pdbx_seq_one_letter_code
_entity_poly.pdbx_strand_id
1 'polypeptide(L)'
;MPARSAVRILWELSQEFGKSRHIGLWTPVLGALALWMALPRPGLADFPQATFPVAAVARNLDRLRPPGAMPRILTSDQWADYLIFHLYPRQRVFFDGRSDFYGPAVGTDYQLLLSVGRGWRQALERYHFEIALLPLDWPLGAVLENDPEWRLVDRDSSSVLLVRRDPALKETRETAECKSVGE
;
A
#
# COMPACT_ATOMS: atom_id res chain seq x y z
N MET A 1 -13.02 -12.60 -74.57
CA MET A 1 -12.01 -12.63 -73.48
C MET A 1 -12.20 -13.90 -72.69
N PRO A 2 -11.25 -14.85 -72.63
CA PRO A 2 -11.47 -16.08 -71.87
C PRO A 2 -11.32 -15.80 -70.37
N ALA A 3 -12.36 -16.13 -69.61
CA ALA A 3 -12.36 -16.07 -68.14
C ALA A 3 -11.33 -17.05 -67.60
N ARG A 4 -10.27 -16.54 -66.97
CA ARG A 4 -9.31 -17.41 -66.25
C ARG A 4 -10.01 -17.98 -65.02
N SER A 5 -9.97 -19.30 -64.87
CA SER A 5 -10.56 -20.02 -63.72
C SER A 5 -9.99 -19.48 -62.41
N ALA A 6 -10.86 -19.09 -61.47
CA ALA A 6 -10.50 -18.57 -60.16
C ALA A 6 -9.56 -19.51 -59.37
N VAL A 7 -9.66 -20.82 -59.62
CA VAL A 7 -8.77 -21.83 -59.04
C VAL A 7 -7.32 -21.62 -59.47
N ARG A 8 -7.08 -21.21 -60.72
CA ARG A 8 -5.72 -20.97 -61.22
C ARG A 8 -5.14 -19.68 -60.66
N ILE A 9 -5.97 -18.65 -60.47
CA ILE A 9 -5.58 -17.40 -59.83
C ILE A 9 -5.21 -17.67 -58.37
N LEU A 10 -6.02 -18.46 -57.65
CA LEU A 10 -5.74 -18.84 -56.28
C LEU A 10 -4.47 -19.70 -56.16
N TRP A 11 -4.23 -20.60 -57.13
CA TRP A 11 -3.03 -21.43 -57.19
C TRP A 11 -1.76 -20.61 -57.46
N GLU A 12 -1.81 -19.68 -58.42
CA GLU A 12 -0.68 -18.79 -58.74
C GLU A 12 -0.35 -17.87 -57.54
N LEU A 13 -1.38 -17.28 -56.90
CA LEU A 13 -1.21 -16.48 -55.68
C LEU A 13 -0.57 -17.30 -54.53
N SER A 14 -1.02 -18.53 -54.32
CA SER A 14 -0.45 -19.40 -53.28
C SER A 14 1.03 -19.72 -53.51
N GLN A 15 1.46 -19.85 -54.77
CA GLN A 15 2.85 -20.15 -55.11
C GLN A 15 3.75 -18.90 -54.98
N GLU A 16 3.21 -17.69 -55.18
CA GLU A 16 3.93 -16.43 -54.92
C GLU A 16 4.16 -16.19 -53.42
N PHE A 17 3.17 -16.43 -52.56
CA PHE A 17 3.33 -16.30 -51.10
C PHE A 17 4.26 -17.35 -50.48
N GLY A 18 4.45 -18.51 -51.15
CA GLY A 18 5.34 -19.57 -50.69
C GLY A 18 6.82 -19.36 -50.97
N LYS A 19 7.19 -18.47 -51.92
CA LYS A 19 8.57 -18.33 -52.41
C LYS A 19 9.46 -17.38 -51.62
N SER A 20 8.89 -16.44 -50.85
CA SER A 20 9.67 -15.43 -50.11
C SER A 20 9.36 -15.44 -48.62
N ARG A 21 9.62 -16.58 -47.96
CA ARG A 21 9.90 -16.57 -46.52
C ARG A 21 11.36 -16.17 -46.29
N HIS A 22 11.68 -14.92 -46.57
CA HIS A 22 12.89 -14.34 -45.99
C HIS A 22 12.59 -14.06 -44.52
N ILE A 23 12.81 -15.07 -43.67
CA ILE A 23 13.04 -14.85 -42.24
C ILE A 23 14.36 -14.10 -42.18
N GLY A 24 14.31 -12.79 -42.47
CA GLY A 24 15.48 -11.94 -42.45
C GLY A 24 16.08 -12.00 -41.05
N LEU A 25 17.40 -11.85 -40.93
CA LEU A 25 18.11 -11.85 -39.65
C LEU A 25 17.45 -10.94 -38.59
N TRP A 26 16.74 -9.91 -39.04
CA TRP A 26 15.96 -8.98 -38.23
C TRP A 26 14.72 -9.57 -37.56
N THR A 27 14.11 -10.63 -38.11
CA THR A 27 12.91 -11.24 -37.52
C THR A 27 13.16 -11.93 -36.17
N PRO A 28 14.21 -12.77 -35.98
CA PRO A 28 14.54 -13.26 -34.63
C PRO A 28 15.05 -12.14 -33.72
N VAL A 29 15.71 -11.11 -34.25
CA VAL A 29 16.18 -9.95 -33.45
C VAL A 29 15.00 -9.14 -32.92
N LEU A 30 14.03 -8.81 -33.76
CA LEU A 30 12.81 -8.12 -33.36
C LEU A 30 11.94 -8.99 -32.45
N GLY A 31 11.87 -10.30 -32.71
CA GLY A 31 11.21 -11.26 -31.83
C GLY A 31 11.85 -11.33 -30.45
N ALA A 32 13.18 -11.38 -30.38
CA ALA A 32 13.94 -11.36 -29.13
C ALA A 32 13.82 -10.02 -28.39
N LEU A 33 13.81 -8.88 -29.11
CA LEU A 33 13.59 -7.56 -28.54
C LEU A 33 12.18 -7.41 -27.98
N ALA A 34 11.17 -7.86 -28.73
CA ALA A 34 9.77 -7.88 -28.28
C ALA A 34 9.61 -8.78 -27.05
N LEU A 35 10.25 -9.95 -27.03
CA LEU A 35 10.27 -10.84 -25.88
C LEU A 35 10.99 -10.21 -24.69
N TRP A 36 12.12 -9.52 -24.89
CA TRP A 36 12.86 -8.81 -23.85
C TRP A 36 12.08 -7.62 -23.27
N MET A 37 11.27 -6.94 -24.08
CA MET A 37 10.35 -5.89 -23.61
C MET A 37 9.12 -6.46 -22.90
N ALA A 38 8.64 -7.65 -23.31
CA ALA A 38 7.47 -8.30 -22.73
C ALA A 38 7.77 -9.16 -21.50
N LEU A 39 9.04 -9.55 -21.30
CA LEU A 39 9.49 -10.27 -20.11
C LEU A 39 9.31 -9.36 -18.88
N PRO A 40 8.65 -9.84 -17.81
CA PRO A 40 8.50 -9.06 -16.59
C PRO A 40 9.89 -8.74 -16.03
N ARG A 41 10.22 -7.45 -15.96
CA ARG A 41 11.47 -7.03 -15.32
C ARG A 41 11.32 -7.29 -13.82
N PRO A 42 12.23 -8.06 -13.18
CA PRO A 42 12.26 -8.12 -11.73
C PRO A 42 12.48 -6.70 -11.20
N GLY A 43 11.52 -6.21 -10.40
CA GLY A 43 11.43 -4.81 -10.02
C GLY A 43 10.61 -3.97 -10.99
N LEU A 44 9.33 -4.32 -11.21
CA LEU A 44 8.34 -3.27 -11.52
C LEU A 44 8.58 -2.14 -10.52
N ALA A 45 8.74 -0.92 -11.00
CA ALA A 45 9.00 0.22 -10.15
C ALA A 45 8.01 0.19 -8.97
N ASP A 46 8.55 0.02 -7.77
CA ASP A 46 7.77 0.14 -6.55
C ASP A 46 7.24 1.57 -6.46
N PHE A 47 6.34 1.81 -5.52
CA PHE A 47 5.80 3.13 -5.28
C PHE A 47 6.93 4.15 -5.03
N PRO A 48 6.81 5.39 -5.54
CA PRO A 48 7.85 6.39 -5.33
C PRO A 48 8.09 6.64 -3.84
N GLN A 49 9.32 6.37 -3.37
CA GLN A 49 9.68 6.54 -1.94
C GLN A 49 9.52 7.99 -1.45
N ALA A 50 9.54 8.96 -2.37
CA ALA A 50 9.30 10.36 -2.06
C ALA A 50 7.85 10.65 -1.63
N THR A 51 6.90 9.80 -2.01
CA THR A 51 5.46 10.01 -1.76
C THR A 51 4.86 8.93 -0.85
N PHE A 52 5.44 7.73 -0.84
CA PHE A 52 4.92 6.57 -0.11
C PHE A 52 5.86 6.15 1.04
N PRO A 53 5.32 5.54 2.11
CA PRO A 53 6.07 5.19 3.31
C PRO A 53 6.85 3.87 3.12
N VAL A 54 7.53 3.69 1.98
CA VAL A 54 8.17 2.44 1.58
C VAL A 54 9.22 2.01 2.61
N ALA A 55 10.09 2.95 2.99
CA ALA A 55 11.18 2.68 3.92
C ALA A 55 10.66 2.42 5.35
N ALA A 56 9.72 3.23 5.83
CA ALA A 56 9.07 3.03 7.14
C ALA A 56 8.33 1.70 7.23
N VAL A 57 7.59 1.31 6.18
CA VAL A 57 6.89 0.02 6.13
C VAL A 57 7.88 -1.14 6.12
N ALA A 58 8.94 -1.07 5.31
CA ALA A 58 9.95 -2.11 5.23
C ALA A 58 10.66 -2.34 6.59
N ARG A 59 11.03 -1.26 7.30
CA ARG A 59 11.67 -1.34 8.62
C ARG A 59 10.76 -1.88 9.72
N ASN A 60 9.43 -1.76 9.57
CA ASN A 60 8.46 -2.05 10.62
C ASN A 60 7.48 -3.19 10.26
N LEU A 61 7.81 -4.04 9.28
CA LEU A 61 6.93 -5.14 8.84
C LEU A 61 6.45 -6.03 9.98
N ASP A 62 7.31 -6.35 10.95
CA ASP A 62 6.95 -7.19 12.10
C ASP A 62 5.86 -6.56 12.98
N ARG A 63 5.75 -5.23 12.96
CA ARG A 63 4.70 -4.47 13.67
C ARG A 63 3.45 -4.30 12.83
N LEU A 64 3.58 -4.10 11.53
CA LEU A 64 2.45 -3.83 10.64
C LEU A 64 1.71 -5.11 10.24
N ARG A 65 2.37 -6.27 10.30
CA ARG A 65 1.77 -7.58 9.99
C ARG A 65 2.35 -8.71 10.86
N PRO A 66 2.26 -8.62 12.19
CA PRO A 66 2.76 -9.64 13.11
C PRO A 66 2.13 -11.01 12.83
N PRO A 67 2.84 -12.13 13.03
CA PRO A 67 2.26 -13.46 12.92
C PRO A 67 1.08 -13.63 13.90
N GLY A 68 -0.09 -14.03 13.38
CA GLY A 68 -1.27 -14.35 14.21
C GLY A 68 -2.07 -13.14 14.73
N ALA A 69 -1.70 -11.92 14.37
CA ALA A 69 -2.43 -10.71 14.75
C ALA A 69 -2.55 -9.73 13.56
N MET A 70 -3.53 -8.84 13.62
CA MET A 70 -3.79 -7.83 12.59
C MET A 70 -4.05 -6.50 13.30
N PRO A 71 -2.99 -5.71 13.57
CA PRO A 71 -3.13 -4.47 14.33
C PRO A 71 -3.94 -3.45 13.54
N ARG A 72 -4.70 -2.61 14.24
CA ARG A 72 -5.48 -1.55 13.60
C ARG A 72 -4.61 -0.33 13.29
N ILE A 73 -4.30 -0.16 12.00
CA ILE A 73 -3.45 0.92 11.50
C ILE A 73 -4.32 2.08 11.03
N LEU A 74 -4.09 3.27 11.58
CA LEU A 74 -4.51 4.55 11.01
C LEU A 74 -3.44 5.05 10.04
N THR A 75 -3.84 5.36 8.81
CA THR A 75 -2.97 5.87 7.75
C THR A 75 -3.79 6.69 6.76
N SER A 76 -3.14 7.43 5.85
CA SER A 76 -3.84 8.14 4.79
C SER A 76 -4.49 7.15 3.82
N ASP A 77 -5.53 7.58 3.12
CA ASP A 77 -6.26 6.80 2.11
C ASP A 77 -5.34 6.32 1.00
N GLN A 78 -4.47 7.19 0.48
CA GLN A 78 -3.47 6.82 -0.53
C GLN A 78 -2.46 5.79 -0.01
N TRP A 79 -2.02 5.94 1.24
CA TRP A 79 -1.09 4.98 1.83
C TRP A 79 -1.78 3.67 2.21
N ALA A 80 -3.08 3.70 2.52
CA ALA A 80 -3.88 2.51 2.75
C ALA A 80 -3.93 1.64 1.49
N ASP A 81 -4.08 2.23 0.31
CA ASP A 81 -3.99 1.50 -0.96
C ASP A 81 -2.61 0.82 -1.14
N TYR A 82 -1.53 1.53 -0.79
CA TYR A 82 -0.18 0.96 -0.76
C TYR A 82 -0.05 -0.21 0.24
N LEU A 83 -0.62 -0.09 1.43
CA LEU A 83 -0.61 -1.16 2.43
C LEU A 83 -1.42 -2.37 1.97
N ILE A 84 -2.59 -2.18 1.35
CA ILE A 84 -3.39 -3.28 0.79
C ILE A 84 -2.57 -4.02 -0.27
N PHE A 85 -1.95 -3.28 -1.20
CA PHE A 85 -1.20 -3.87 -2.30
C PHE A 85 -0.06 -4.78 -1.80
N HIS A 86 0.64 -4.39 -0.71
CA HIS A 86 1.80 -5.13 -0.21
C HIS A 86 1.52 -6.12 0.92
N LEU A 87 0.53 -5.84 1.77
CA LEU A 87 0.37 -6.52 3.06
C LEU A 87 -0.90 -7.38 3.14
N TYR A 88 -1.83 -7.28 2.18
CA TYR A 88 -2.98 -8.17 2.11
C TYR A 88 -2.54 -9.63 1.85
N PRO A 89 -3.19 -10.65 2.45
CA PRO A 89 -4.34 -10.61 3.36
C PRO A 89 -3.98 -10.42 4.84
N ARG A 90 -2.69 -10.31 5.17
CA ARG A 90 -2.21 -10.23 6.56
C ARG A 90 -2.53 -8.90 7.22
N GLN A 91 -2.77 -7.86 6.44
CA GLN A 91 -3.21 -6.57 6.93
C GLN A 91 -4.42 -6.05 6.16
N ARG A 92 -5.34 -5.44 6.89
CA ARG A 92 -6.48 -4.68 6.37
C ARG A 92 -6.33 -3.21 6.76
N VAL A 93 -7.07 -2.36 6.06
CA VAL A 93 -7.05 -0.92 6.29
C VAL A 93 -8.39 -0.44 6.82
N PHE A 94 -8.35 0.71 7.48
CA PHE A 94 -9.54 1.36 8.01
C PHE A 94 -10.32 2.13 6.94
N PHE A 95 -9.61 2.87 6.08
CA PHE A 95 -10.16 3.72 5.04
C PHE A 95 -9.16 3.80 3.89
N ASP A 96 -9.61 3.75 2.64
CA ASP A 96 -8.78 3.82 1.43
C ASP A 96 -9.44 4.66 0.33
N GLY A 97 -8.79 4.79 -0.83
CA GLY A 97 -9.27 5.63 -1.94
C GLY A 97 -10.64 5.23 -2.50
N ARG A 98 -11.21 4.08 -2.11
CA ARG A 98 -12.56 3.64 -2.48
C ARG A 98 -13.59 4.15 -1.46
N SER A 99 -13.55 5.45 -1.19
CA SER A 99 -14.33 6.11 -0.12
C SER A 99 -15.84 5.84 -0.18
N ASP A 100 -16.40 5.68 -1.39
CA ASP A 100 -17.83 5.47 -1.62
C ASP A 100 -18.38 4.19 -0.97
N PHE A 101 -17.52 3.24 -0.60
CA PHE A 101 -17.91 1.97 0.00
C PHE A 101 -18.02 1.99 1.54
N TYR A 102 -17.54 3.04 2.21
CA TYR A 102 -17.45 3.10 3.68
C TYR A 102 -18.65 3.79 4.35
N GLY A 103 -19.43 4.54 3.58
CA GLY A 103 -20.58 5.29 4.08
C GLY A 103 -20.22 6.61 4.80
N PRO A 104 -21.21 7.50 4.98
CA PRO A 104 -20.96 8.88 5.41
C PRO A 104 -20.43 9.00 6.85
N ALA A 105 -20.79 8.09 7.74
CA ALA A 105 -20.34 8.12 9.14
C ALA A 105 -18.82 7.87 9.25
N VAL A 106 -18.30 6.85 8.57
CA VAL A 106 -16.87 6.53 8.56
C VAL A 106 -16.09 7.64 7.85
N GLY A 107 -16.60 8.15 6.73
CA GLY A 107 -15.98 9.28 6.04
C GLY A 107 -15.88 10.53 6.92
N THR A 108 -16.92 10.83 7.70
CA THR A 108 -16.93 11.97 8.64
C THR A 108 -15.91 11.77 9.75
N ASP A 109 -15.85 10.58 10.35
CA ASP A 109 -14.85 10.28 11.39
C ASP A 109 -13.42 10.35 10.83
N TYR A 110 -13.19 9.88 9.60
CA TYR A 110 -11.91 10.01 8.93
C TYR A 110 -11.54 11.48 8.68
N GLN A 111 -12.49 12.34 8.29
CA GLN A 111 -12.29 13.78 8.16
C GLN A 111 -11.93 14.45 9.51
N LEU A 112 -12.54 14.02 10.62
CA LEU A 112 -12.18 14.49 11.95
C LEU A 112 -10.73 14.11 12.30
N LEU A 113 -10.30 12.89 11.97
CA LEU A 113 -8.93 12.45 12.17
C LEU A 113 -7.95 13.23 11.27
N LEU A 114 -8.30 13.43 9.99
CA LEU A 114 -7.51 14.21 9.02
C LEU A 114 -7.22 15.64 9.50
N SER A 115 -8.25 16.31 10.02
CA SER A 115 -8.19 17.73 10.40
C SER A 115 -7.90 17.97 11.89
N VAL A 116 -7.80 16.92 12.71
CA VAL A 116 -7.82 17.03 14.18
C VAL A 116 -9.07 17.81 14.64
N GLY A 117 -10.21 17.55 14.00
CA GLY A 117 -11.47 18.21 14.27
C GLY A 117 -12.02 17.92 15.66
N ARG A 118 -13.02 18.70 16.10
CA ARG A 118 -13.70 18.44 17.37
C ARG A 118 -14.33 17.03 17.33
N GLY A 119 -13.87 16.14 18.21
CA GLY A 119 -14.30 14.74 18.20
C GLY A 119 -13.21 13.73 17.78
N TRP A 120 -12.04 14.21 17.33
CA TRP A 120 -10.98 13.33 16.81
C TRP A 120 -10.55 12.26 17.82
N ARG A 121 -10.44 12.59 19.11
CA ARG A 121 -10.05 11.63 20.15
C ARG A 121 -11.12 10.54 20.33
N GLN A 122 -12.39 10.91 20.27
CA GLN A 122 -13.50 9.96 20.33
C GLN A 122 -13.50 9.02 19.12
N ALA A 123 -13.20 9.54 17.93
CA ALA A 123 -13.04 8.71 16.73
C ALA A 123 -11.85 7.74 16.89
N LEU A 124 -10.71 8.22 17.39
CA LEU A 124 -9.52 7.40 17.61
C LEU A 124 -9.77 6.26 18.60
N GLU A 125 -10.49 6.52 19.69
CA GLU A 125 -10.91 5.48 20.64
C GLU A 125 -11.94 4.52 20.06
N ARG A 126 -12.94 5.03 19.32
CA ARG A 126 -14.00 4.20 18.70
C ARG A 126 -13.43 3.10 17.81
N TYR A 127 -12.41 3.42 17.02
CA TYR A 127 -11.81 2.47 16.10
C TYR A 127 -10.66 1.68 16.70
N HIS A 128 -10.25 1.96 17.94
CA HIS A 128 -9.20 1.24 18.65
C HIS A 128 -7.90 1.12 17.84
N PHE A 129 -7.42 2.23 17.28
CA PHE A 129 -6.17 2.24 16.54
C PHE A 129 -4.99 1.90 17.47
N GLU A 130 -4.15 0.98 17.01
CA GLU A 130 -2.96 0.49 17.72
C GLU A 130 -1.69 1.10 17.13
N ILE A 131 -1.72 1.43 15.84
CA ILE A 131 -0.60 1.99 15.09
C ILE A 131 -1.12 3.18 14.28
N ALA A 132 -0.35 4.26 14.26
CA ALA A 132 -0.58 5.41 13.38
C ALA A 132 0.65 5.55 12.46
N LEU A 133 0.47 5.29 11.17
CA LEU A 133 1.46 5.53 10.11
C LEU A 133 0.99 6.73 9.30
N LEU A 134 1.53 7.91 9.59
CA LEU A 134 0.98 9.17 9.09
C LEU A 134 2.02 9.94 8.26
N PRO A 135 1.61 10.66 7.20
CA PRO A 135 2.44 11.68 6.57
C PRO A 135 2.82 12.78 7.55
N LEU A 136 3.98 13.41 7.36
CA LEU A 136 4.47 14.46 8.25
C LEU A 136 3.57 15.72 8.25
N ASP A 137 2.83 15.97 7.18
CA ASP A 137 1.91 17.11 7.04
C ASP A 137 0.51 16.84 7.61
N TRP A 138 0.22 15.62 8.05
CA TRP A 138 -1.01 15.30 8.76
C TRP A 138 -0.91 15.80 10.22
N PRO A 139 -1.70 16.83 10.65
CA PRO A 139 -1.52 17.44 11.96
C PRO A 139 -1.69 16.48 13.14
N LEU A 140 -2.43 15.38 12.95
CA LEU A 140 -2.62 14.35 13.96
C LEU A 140 -1.28 13.72 14.39
N GLY A 141 -0.29 13.61 13.51
CA GLY A 141 1.04 13.08 13.86
C GLY A 141 1.68 13.87 15.02
N ALA A 142 1.75 15.19 14.89
CA ALA A 142 2.31 16.06 15.93
C ALA A 142 1.53 16.00 17.25
N VAL A 143 0.19 15.84 17.17
CA VAL A 143 -0.66 15.71 18.36
C VAL A 143 -0.38 14.39 19.07
N LEU A 144 -0.29 13.28 18.34
CA LEU A 144 -0.03 11.97 18.93
C LEU A 144 1.41 11.83 19.46
N GLU A 145 2.40 12.51 18.87
CA GLU A 145 3.77 12.54 19.40
C GLU A 145 3.85 13.15 20.80
N ASN A 146 2.95 14.09 21.12
CA ASN A 146 2.86 14.73 22.44
C ASN A 146 1.85 14.03 23.37
N ASP A 147 1.20 12.96 22.90
CA ASP A 147 0.22 12.22 23.70
C ASP A 147 0.92 11.10 24.51
N PRO A 148 0.78 11.06 25.86
CA PRO A 148 1.40 10.03 26.68
C PRO A 148 0.84 8.61 26.45
N GLU A 149 -0.29 8.46 25.76
CA GLU A 149 -0.83 7.17 25.31
C GLU A 149 -0.12 6.63 24.07
N TRP A 150 0.69 7.44 23.39
CA TRP A 150 1.38 7.05 22.17
C TRP A 150 2.90 7.05 22.39
N ARG A 151 3.59 6.31 21.52
CA ARG A 151 5.05 6.25 21.50
C ARG A 151 5.52 6.29 20.05
N LEU A 152 6.38 7.25 19.76
CA LEU A 152 7.10 7.31 18.50
C LEU A 152 8.02 6.09 18.35
N VAL A 153 7.89 5.36 17.25
CA VAL A 153 8.69 4.16 16.94
C VAL A 153 9.63 4.40 15.77
N ASP A 154 9.15 5.11 14.75
CA ASP A 154 9.95 5.44 13.58
C ASP A 154 9.57 6.82 13.05
N ARG A 155 10.54 7.51 12.48
CA ARG A 155 10.36 8.79 11.80
C ARG A 155 11.40 8.90 10.69
N ASP A 156 10.95 9.25 9.50
CA ASP A 156 11.83 9.59 8.39
C ASP A 156 11.38 10.89 7.71
N SER A 157 11.90 11.16 6.51
CA SER A 157 11.63 12.39 5.79
C SER A 157 10.21 12.49 5.23
N SER A 158 9.42 11.42 5.22
CA SER A 158 8.06 11.41 4.67
C SER A 158 7.00 10.95 5.68
N SER A 159 7.38 10.22 6.73
CA SER A 159 6.42 9.56 7.61
C SER A 159 6.78 9.61 9.09
N VAL A 160 5.75 9.49 9.92
CA VAL A 160 5.84 9.21 11.35
C VAL A 160 5.08 7.92 11.66
N LEU A 161 5.69 7.02 12.42
CA LEU A 161 5.09 5.80 12.92
C LEU A 161 4.99 5.85 14.44
N LEU A 162 3.77 5.86 14.96
CA LEU A 162 3.49 5.78 16.38
C LEU A 162 2.76 4.48 16.72
N VAL A 163 2.99 3.98 17.93
CA VAL A 163 2.25 2.85 18.50
C VAL A 163 1.58 3.28 19.78
N ARG A 164 0.34 2.82 19.99
CA ARG A 164 -0.37 3.03 21.25
C ARG A 164 0.35 2.23 22.34
N ARG A 165 0.54 2.84 23.50
CA ARG A 165 1.05 2.16 24.69
C ARG A 165 -0.06 1.29 25.24
N ASP A 166 0.27 0.04 25.53
CA ASP A 166 -0.67 -0.89 26.11
C ASP A 166 -1.11 -0.39 27.50
N PRO A 167 -2.42 -0.14 27.75
CA PRO A 167 -2.88 0.30 29.06
C PRO A 167 -2.57 -0.70 30.18
N ALA A 168 -2.43 -2.00 29.87
CA ALA A 168 -2.08 -3.04 30.85
C ALA A 168 -0.69 -2.83 31.48
N LEU A 169 0.22 -2.15 30.78
CA LEU A 169 1.55 -1.81 31.31
C LEU A 169 1.52 -0.60 32.26
N LYS A 170 0.48 0.25 32.21
CA LYS A 170 0.31 1.39 33.12
C LYS A 170 -0.15 0.93 34.51
N GLU A 171 -1.18 0.08 34.58
CA GLU A 171 -1.69 -0.47 35.85
C GLU A 171 -0.61 -1.24 36.63
N THR A 172 0.22 -2.01 35.93
CA THR A 172 1.28 -2.81 36.57
C THR A 172 2.38 -1.92 37.18
N ARG A 173 2.70 -0.77 36.57
CA ARG A 173 3.69 0.18 37.09
C ARG A 173 3.16 1.02 38.24
N GLU A 174 1.94 1.53 38.15
CA GLU A 174 1.29 2.27 39.26
C GLU A 174 1.10 1.40 40.49
N THR A 175 0.73 0.12 40.32
CA THR A 175 0.59 -0.82 41.43
C THR A 175 1.93 -1.17 42.08
N ALA A 176 3.02 -1.21 41.31
CA ALA A 176 4.37 -1.45 41.83
C ALA A 176 4.93 -0.23 42.59
N GLU A 177 4.68 0.98 42.07
CA GLU A 177 5.15 2.24 42.68
C GLU A 177 4.38 2.60 43.96
N CYS A 178 3.06 2.29 44.00
CA CYS A 178 2.26 2.45 45.22
C CYS A 178 2.68 1.46 46.34
N LYS A 179 3.25 0.31 46.00
CA LYS A 179 3.81 -0.64 46.98
C LYS A 179 5.18 -0.22 47.52
N SER A 180 6.01 0.49 46.75
CA SER A 180 7.35 0.91 47.20
C SER A 180 7.37 2.16 48.08
N VAL A 181 6.29 2.94 48.13
CA VAL A 181 6.17 4.15 48.97
C VAL A 181 5.61 3.82 50.37
N GLY A 182 5.14 2.58 50.58
CA GLY A 182 4.56 2.12 51.83
C GLY A 182 5.48 1.29 52.74
N GLU A 183 6.78 1.24 52.47
CA GLU A 183 7.79 0.52 53.28
C GLU A 183 8.75 1.47 54.00
#